data_AF-A0A7C7X723-F1
#
_entry.id   AF-A0A7C7X723-F1
#
_cell.length_a   1.000
_cell.length_b   1.000
_cell.length_c   1.000
_cell.angle_alpha   90.00
_cell.angle_beta   90.00
_cell.angle_gamma   90.00
#
_symmetry.space_group_name_H-M   'P 1'
#
loop_
_entity.id
_entity.type
_entity.pdbx_description
1 polymer ?
#
loop_
_entity_poly.entity_id
_entity_poly.type
_entity_poly.pdbx_seq_one_letter_code
_entity_poly.pdbx_strand_id
1 'polypeptide(L)'
;MSQMEIAKSIELLEKDWDVDPIIKDFQLGKRDDVTENSIRVKDVIFHIPFLNKIKKFILWKCYWPDCSNCCSRQGRLPLTSHDLITIGSGMKYQKTSDFIKNETVMATWEEASPDGGVTIMSGINLKRKQDETEADDGTHIKCRFLDDEGSCGIHPTRPGVCYLYPFSTWLQNEKGIARVHATFQFTGDCPGFYLDDSMDSMNEILQEYSEIIYDYNFKSSGTMRDGLGSISLG
;
A
#
# COMPACT_ATOMS: atom_id res chain seq x y z
N MET A 1 5.21 -10.47 -1.17
CA MET A 1 6.68 -10.50 -1.40
C MET A 1 7.31 -11.66 -0.65
N SER A 2 8.39 -12.20 -1.17
CA SER A 2 9.17 -13.24 -0.52
C SER A 2 10.01 -12.69 0.64
N GLN A 3 10.35 -13.55 1.61
CA GLN A 3 11.24 -13.19 2.72
C GLN A 3 12.62 -12.70 2.26
N MET A 4 13.13 -13.24 1.14
CA MET A 4 14.40 -12.80 0.55
C MET A 4 14.33 -11.38 -0.02
N GLU A 5 13.19 -10.98 -0.59
CA GLU A 5 13.00 -9.61 -1.10
C GLU A 5 12.86 -8.60 0.04
N ILE A 6 12.15 -8.96 1.10
CA ILE A 6 12.05 -8.14 2.32
C ILE A 6 13.45 -7.93 2.91
N ALA A 7 14.25 -8.99 3.05
CA ALA A 7 15.61 -8.90 3.56
C ALA A 7 16.49 -7.95 2.74
N LYS A 8 16.49 -8.08 1.41
CA LYS A 8 17.22 -7.18 0.51
C LYS A 8 16.75 -5.73 0.62
N SER A 9 15.45 -5.51 0.80
CA SER A 9 14.89 -4.15 0.93
C SER A 9 15.31 -3.52 2.25
N ILE A 10 15.33 -4.28 3.35
CA ILE A 10 15.87 -3.82 4.65
C ILE A 10 17.37 -3.51 4.53
N GLU A 11 18.18 -4.37 3.90
CA GLU A 11 19.62 -4.11 3.71
C GLU A 11 19.89 -2.82 2.93
N LEU A 12 19.01 -2.46 1.99
CA LEU A 12 19.09 -1.19 1.27
C LEU A 12 18.63 -0.02 2.14
N LEU A 13 17.55 -0.20 2.89
CA LEU A 13 17.03 0.81 3.81
C LEU A 13 18.06 1.21 4.88
N GLU A 14 18.77 0.22 5.43
CA GLU A 14 19.82 0.38 6.47
C GLU A 14 21.03 1.20 6.01
N LYS A 15 21.17 1.50 4.71
CA LYS A 15 22.26 2.36 4.22
C LYS A 15 22.07 3.82 4.62
N ASP A 16 20.82 4.26 4.69
CA ASP A 16 20.45 5.66 4.88
C ASP A 16 19.64 5.88 6.17
N TRP A 17 19.09 4.80 6.75
CA TRP A 17 18.21 4.86 7.90
C TRP A 17 18.65 3.91 9.01
N ASP A 18 18.53 4.35 10.27
CA ASP A 18 18.69 3.49 11.43
C ASP A 18 17.41 2.67 11.64
N VAL A 19 17.47 1.38 11.34
CA VAL A 19 16.34 0.45 11.46
C VAL A 19 16.44 -0.31 12.77
N ASP A 20 15.42 -0.21 13.62
CA ASP A 20 15.36 -0.93 14.88
C ASP A 20 15.53 -2.46 14.65
N PRO A 21 16.52 -3.12 15.29
CA PRO A 21 16.77 -4.55 15.11
C PRO A 21 15.58 -5.45 15.41
N ILE A 22 14.72 -5.07 16.37
CA ILE A 22 13.51 -5.82 16.72
C ILE A 22 12.48 -5.73 15.60
N ILE A 23 12.34 -4.55 14.99
CA ILE A 23 11.46 -4.36 13.83
C ILE A 23 11.98 -5.14 12.63
N LYS A 24 13.29 -5.10 12.40
CA LYS A 24 13.93 -5.93 11.36
C LYS A 24 13.65 -7.42 11.57
N ASP A 25 13.88 -7.93 12.77
CA ASP A 25 13.61 -9.34 13.08
C ASP A 25 12.12 -9.69 12.94
N PHE A 26 11.22 -8.78 13.29
CA PHE A 26 9.79 -8.92 13.06
C PHE A 26 9.46 -9.04 11.56
N GLN A 27 9.94 -8.11 10.74
CA GLN A 27 9.67 -8.11 9.29
C GLN A 27 10.25 -9.35 8.59
N LEU A 28 11.36 -9.88 9.09
CA LEU A 28 12.00 -11.12 8.63
C LEU A 28 11.35 -12.40 9.18
N GLY A 29 10.24 -12.30 9.92
CA GLY A 29 9.53 -13.45 10.47
C GLY A 29 10.29 -14.22 11.55
N LYS A 30 11.28 -13.61 12.21
CA LYS A 30 12.08 -14.24 13.27
C LYS A 30 11.46 -14.11 14.66
N ARG A 31 10.36 -13.36 14.79
CA ARG A 31 9.63 -13.17 16.04
C ARG A 31 8.52 -14.20 16.17
N ASP A 32 8.47 -14.86 17.32
CA ASP A 32 7.48 -15.88 17.70
C ASP A 32 6.43 -15.33 18.69
N ASP A 33 6.54 -14.06 19.08
CA ASP A 33 5.73 -13.43 20.12
C ASP A 33 4.73 -12.38 19.58
N VAL A 34 4.47 -12.42 18.27
CA VAL A 34 3.55 -11.51 17.60
C VAL A 34 2.11 -11.91 17.89
N THR A 35 1.31 -10.94 18.34
CA THR A 35 -0.15 -11.03 18.32
C THR A 35 -0.74 -9.86 17.57
N GLU A 36 -1.93 -10.08 17.03
CA GLU A 36 -2.74 -9.03 16.44
C GLU A 36 -3.54 -8.29 17.52
N ASN A 37 -3.57 -6.97 17.44
CA ASN A 37 -4.45 -6.11 18.22
C ASN A 37 -5.36 -5.33 17.27
N SER A 38 -6.68 -5.50 17.42
CA SER A 38 -7.64 -4.91 16.50
C SER A 38 -8.38 -3.74 17.16
N ILE A 39 -8.33 -2.58 16.51
CA ILE A 39 -9.04 -1.37 16.94
C ILE A 39 -9.96 -0.88 15.83
N ARG A 40 -11.19 -0.51 16.20
CA ARG A 40 -12.11 0.13 15.27
C ARG A 40 -12.00 1.64 15.37
N VAL A 41 -11.74 2.28 14.24
CA VAL A 41 -11.75 3.74 14.09
C VAL A 41 -12.70 4.08 12.94
N LYS A 42 -13.81 4.75 13.27
CA LYS A 42 -14.94 4.99 12.34
C LYS A 42 -15.41 3.68 11.68
N ASP A 43 -15.25 3.58 10.36
CA ASP A 43 -15.71 2.47 9.52
C ASP A 43 -14.59 1.50 9.11
N VAL A 44 -13.39 1.67 9.68
CA VAL A 44 -12.21 0.82 9.42
C VAL A 44 -11.80 0.07 10.69
N ILE A 45 -11.53 -1.22 10.55
CA ILE A 45 -10.91 -2.05 11.59
C ILE A 45 -9.42 -2.16 11.27
N PHE A 46 -8.59 -1.62 12.15
CA PHE A 46 -7.14 -1.66 12.03
C PHE A 46 -6.59 -2.83 12.83
N HIS A 47 -5.75 -3.64 12.18
CA HIS A 47 -5.03 -4.77 12.76
C HIS A 47 -3.57 -4.35 12.98
N ILE A 48 -3.21 -4.08 14.23
CA ILE A 48 -1.89 -3.55 14.62
C ILE A 48 -1.08 -4.65 15.32
N PRO A 49 0.15 -4.93 14.87
CA PRO A 49 1.00 -5.93 15.54
C PRO A 49 1.43 -5.51 16.95
N PHE A 50 1.41 -6.47 17.87
CA PHE A 50 1.87 -6.31 19.25
C PHE A 50 2.85 -7.43 19.63
N LEU A 51 3.99 -7.07 20.19
CA LEU A 51 5.06 -7.98 20.60
C LEU A 51 4.93 -8.33 22.08
N ASN A 52 4.43 -9.54 22.37
CA ASN A 52 4.05 -9.92 23.72
C ASN A 52 5.19 -10.05 24.73
N LYS A 53 6.41 -10.40 24.30
CA LYS A 53 7.54 -10.57 25.22
C LYS A 53 8.06 -9.23 25.72
N ILE A 54 7.96 -8.18 24.91
CA ILE A 54 8.44 -6.83 25.24
C ILE A 54 7.33 -5.82 25.51
N LYS A 55 6.06 -6.22 25.31
CA LYS A 55 4.86 -5.41 25.56
C LYS A 55 4.81 -4.11 24.76
N LYS A 56 5.21 -4.17 23.48
CA LYS A 56 5.20 -3.00 22.58
C LYS A 56 4.38 -3.24 21.33
N PHE A 57 3.72 -2.19 20.85
CA PHE A 57 3.14 -2.14 19.52
C PHE A 57 4.20 -1.85 18.47
N ILE A 58 3.98 -2.33 17.26
CA ILE A 58 4.70 -1.86 16.07
C ILE A 58 3.81 -0.83 15.39
N LEU A 59 4.20 0.44 15.47
CA LEU A 59 3.47 1.59 14.94
C LEU A 59 4.23 2.21 13.76
N TRP A 60 3.62 3.22 13.13
CA TRP A 60 4.15 3.79 11.89
C TRP A 60 3.96 5.31 11.81
N LYS A 61 4.87 6.01 11.14
CA LYS A 61 4.63 7.39 10.69
C LYS A 61 5.24 7.62 9.33
N CYS A 62 4.65 8.54 8.56
CA CYS A 62 5.21 8.95 7.29
C CYS A 62 6.32 9.98 7.50
N TYR A 63 7.44 9.83 6.79
CA TYR A 63 8.52 10.83 6.73
C TYR A 63 8.56 11.59 5.41
N TRP A 64 7.54 11.45 4.55
CA TRP A 64 7.44 12.28 3.36
C TRP A 64 7.26 13.76 3.77
N PRO A 65 7.92 14.74 3.11
CA PRO A 65 8.70 14.62 1.88
C PRO A 65 10.18 14.22 2.04
N ASP A 66 10.69 14.12 3.27
CA ASP A 66 12.10 13.78 3.54
C ASP A 66 12.45 12.31 3.22
N CYS A 67 11.45 11.50 2.86
CA CYS A 67 11.59 10.11 2.45
C CYS A 67 10.74 9.82 1.20
N SER A 68 11.34 9.18 0.21
CA SER A 68 10.70 8.74 -1.04
C SER A 68 10.91 7.25 -1.34
N ASN A 69 11.33 6.46 -0.33
CA ASN A 69 11.72 5.06 -0.50
C ASN A 69 10.60 4.19 -1.10
N CYS A 70 9.38 4.30 -0.56
CA CYS A 70 8.25 3.53 -1.10
C CYS A 70 8.00 3.92 -2.57
N CYS A 71 8.10 5.20 -2.93
CA CYS A 71 7.93 5.69 -4.31
C CYS A 71 9.07 5.26 -5.25
N SER A 72 10.27 5.06 -4.71
CA SER A 72 11.47 4.67 -5.46
C SER A 72 11.52 3.16 -5.73
N ARG A 73 10.67 2.37 -5.08
CA ARG A 73 10.65 0.90 -5.15
C ARG A 73 9.21 0.37 -5.27
N GLN A 74 8.39 1.04 -6.08
CA GLN A 74 6.99 0.67 -6.24
C GLN A 74 6.87 -0.65 -6.98
N GLY A 75 6.13 -1.60 -6.41
CA GLY A 75 5.79 -2.88 -7.06
C GLY A 75 4.63 -2.75 -8.04
N ARG A 76 3.63 -1.93 -7.72
CA ARG A 76 2.43 -1.66 -8.53
C ARG A 76 1.85 -0.29 -8.19
N LEU A 77 1.08 0.31 -9.10
CA LEU A 77 0.30 1.53 -8.84
C LEU A 77 -1.15 1.33 -9.30
N PRO A 78 -1.95 0.51 -8.60
CA PRO A 78 -3.37 0.31 -8.95
C PRO A 78 -4.12 1.63 -9.03
N LEU A 79 -4.95 1.76 -10.06
CA LEU A 79 -5.78 2.93 -10.28
C LEU A 79 -7.24 2.56 -10.06
N THR A 80 -7.96 3.45 -9.40
CA THR A 80 -9.43 3.45 -9.41
C THR A 80 -9.95 4.18 -10.66
N SER A 81 -11.20 3.92 -11.06
CA SER A 81 -11.83 4.66 -12.16
C SER A 81 -11.89 6.17 -11.89
N HIS A 82 -11.92 6.57 -10.61
CA HIS A 82 -11.78 7.97 -10.21
C HIS A 82 -10.37 8.51 -10.46
N ASP A 83 -9.32 7.73 -10.15
CA ASP A 83 -7.94 8.13 -10.42
C ASP A 83 -7.70 8.36 -11.92
N LEU A 84 -8.30 7.56 -12.80
CA LEU A 84 -8.19 7.75 -14.26
C LEU A 84 -8.67 9.13 -14.72
N ILE A 85 -9.72 9.65 -14.09
CA ILE A 85 -10.27 10.98 -14.39
C ILE A 85 -9.39 12.07 -13.78
N THR A 86 -9.05 11.93 -12.50
CA THR A 86 -8.34 12.95 -11.73
C THR A 86 -6.89 13.10 -12.19
N ILE A 87 -6.16 11.99 -12.34
CA ILE A 87 -4.77 11.99 -12.85
C ILE A 87 -4.76 12.42 -14.31
N GLY A 88 -5.66 11.88 -15.15
CA GLY A 88 -5.74 12.23 -16.56
C GLY A 88 -5.90 13.74 -16.76
N SER A 89 -6.82 14.35 -16.00
CA SER A 89 -7.02 15.81 -16.00
C SER A 89 -5.80 16.57 -15.48
N GLY A 90 -5.19 16.10 -14.38
CA GLY A 90 -3.96 16.70 -13.81
C GLY A 90 -2.78 16.66 -14.78
N MET A 91 -2.66 15.59 -15.57
CA MET A 91 -1.67 15.42 -16.64
C MET A 91 -2.09 16.08 -17.97
N LYS A 92 -3.19 16.85 -17.97
CA LYS A 92 -3.68 17.64 -19.10
C LYS A 92 -4.18 16.83 -20.30
N TYR A 93 -4.57 15.57 -20.08
CA TYR A 93 -5.27 14.78 -21.09
C TYR A 93 -6.69 15.32 -21.32
N GLN A 94 -7.08 15.46 -22.59
CA GLN A 94 -8.43 15.93 -22.95
C GLN A 94 -9.50 14.84 -22.83
N LYS A 95 -9.09 13.57 -22.96
CA LYS A 95 -9.97 12.41 -22.87
C LYS A 95 -9.35 11.34 -21.97
N THR A 96 -10.15 10.78 -21.07
CA THR A 96 -9.74 9.66 -20.21
C THR A 96 -9.27 8.45 -21.02
N SER A 97 -9.85 8.20 -22.20
CA SER A 97 -9.42 7.11 -23.10
C SER A 97 -7.97 7.25 -23.56
N ASP A 98 -7.52 8.49 -23.79
CA ASP A 98 -6.15 8.76 -24.26
C ASP A 98 -5.16 8.57 -23.09
N PHE A 99 -5.56 8.99 -21.88
CA PHE A 99 -4.80 8.71 -20.66
C PHE A 99 -4.66 7.21 -20.42
N ILE A 100 -5.77 6.45 -20.45
CA ILE A 100 -5.76 4.99 -20.28
C ILE A 100 -4.79 4.35 -21.28
N LYS A 101 -4.92 4.69 -22.57
CA LYS A 101 -4.09 4.11 -23.63
C LYS A 101 -2.59 4.37 -23.43
N ASN A 102 -2.23 5.58 -23.00
CA ASN A 102 -0.83 6.01 -22.98
C ASN A 102 -0.15 5.71 -21.64
N GLU A 103 -0.85 5.89 -20.53
CA GLU A 103 -0.28 5.96 -19.20
C GLU A 103 -0.57 4.75 -18.31
N THR A 104 -1.36 3.78 -18.78
CA THR A 104 -1.78 2.63 -17.96
C THR A 104 -1.37 1.29 -18.55
N VAL A 105 -1.29 0.29 -17.68
CA VAL A 105 -1.04 -1.11 -18.02
C VAL A 105 -2.04 -1.98 -17.25
N MET A 106 -2.60 -2.99 -17.92
CA MET A 106 -3.37 -4.03 -17.25
C MET A 106 -2.39 -5.10 -16.74
N ALA A 107 -2.55 -5.52 -15.49
CA ALA A 107 -1.76 -6.60 -14.94
C ALA A 107 -2.67 -7.56 -14.16
N THR A 108 -2.27 -8.83 -14.14
CA THR A 108 -2.89 -9.88 -13.33
C THR A 108 -1.86 -10.46 -12.37
N TRP A 109 -2.20 -10.55 -11.10
CA TRP A 109 -1.31 -11.07 -10.06
C TRP A 109 -2.06 -11.91 -9.04
N GLU A 110 -1.30 -12.72 -8.32
CA GLU A 110 -1.80 -13.54 -7.22
C GLU A 110 -1.46 -12.87 -5.88
N GLU A 111 -2.43 -12.84 -4.98
CA GLU A 111 -2.25 -12.47 -3.58
C GLU A 111 -2.67 -13.62 -2.69
N ALA A 112 -1.97 -13.80 -1.56
CA ALA A 112 -2.42 -14.72 -0.53
C ALA A 112 -3.72 -14.19 0.08
N SER A 113 -4.74 -15.03 0.18
CA SER A 113 -5.97 -14.65 0.88
C SER A 113 -5.81 -14.82 2.39
N PRO A 114 -6.55 -14.04 3.21
CA PRO A 114 -6.48 -14.13 4.67
C PRO A 114 -6.80 -15.53 5.24
N ASP A 115 -7.53 -16.37 4.50
CA ASP A 115 -7.88 -17.75 4.85
C ASP A 115 -6.88 -18.80 4.32
N GLY A 116 -5.75 -18.38 3.75
CA GLY A 116 -4.67 -19.26 3.30
C GLY A 116 -4.82 -19.81 1.89
N GLY A 117 -5.78 -19.31 1.11
CA GLY A 117 -5.91 -19.54 -0.32
C GLY A 117 -5.13 -18.54 -1.18
N VAL A 118 -5.37 -18.58 -2.48
CA VAL A 118 -4.83 -17.63 -3.45
C VAL A 118 -5.98 -16.87 -4.10
N THR A 119 -5.85 -15.55 -4.19
CA THR A 119 -6.76 -14.68 -4.91
C THR A 119 -6.06 -14.16 -6.15
N ILE A 120 -6.66 -14.39 -7.31
CA ILE A 120 -6.19 -13.83 -8.58
C ILE A 120 -6.87 -12.48 -8.75
N MET A 121 -6.06 -11.43 -8.88
CA MET A 121 -6.50 -10.06 -9.07
C MET A 121 -6.03 -9.57 -10.44
N SER A 122 -6.92 -8.93 -11.19
CA SER A 122 -6.54 -8.17 -12.39
C SER A 122 -6.96 -6.72 -12.21
N GLY A 123 -6.15 -5.78 -12.67
CA GLY A 123 -6.46 -4.37 -12.51
C GLY A 123 -5.68 -3.45 -13.44
N ILE A 124 -6.25 -2.27 -13.66
CA ILE A 124 -5.60 -1.17 -14.34
C ILE A 124 -4.61 -0.47 -13.39
N ASN A 125 -3.38 -0.28 -13.86
CA ASN A 125 -2.27 0.29 -13.09
C ASN A 125 -1.68 1.49 -13.82
N LEU A 126 -1.19 2.48 -13.07
CA LEU A 126 -0.40 3.57 -13.62
C LEU A 126 1.00 3.08 -13.95
N LYS A 127 1.47 3.39 -15.16
CA LYS A 127 2.85 3.12 -15.56
C LYS A 127 3.83 3.93 -14.70
N ARG A 128 4.70 3.21 -13.99
CA ARG A 128 5.85 3.66 -13.21
C ARG A 128 7.01 4.06 -14.12
N LYS A 129 7.13 3.50 -15.34
CA LYS A 129 8.04 3.94 -16.42
C LYS A 129 7.32 4.00 -17.78
N GLN A 130 7.83 4.75 -18.75
CA GLN A 130 7.11 5.03 -20.02
C GLN A 130 6.79 3.77 -20.84
N ASP A 131 7.74 2.84 -20.89
CA ASP A 131 7.70 1.59 -21.65
C ASP A 131 7.28 0.38 -20.79
N GLU A 132 6.62 0.62 -19.65
CA GLU A 132 6.17 -0.45 -18.75
C GLU A 132 5.17 -1.39 -19.39
N THR A 133 5.36 -2.69 -19.14
CA THR A 133 4.54 -3.80 -19.63
C THR A 133 4.08 -4.69 -18.48
N GLU A 134 3.15 -5.61 -18.75
CA GLU A 134 2.70 -6.60 -17.75
C GLU A 134 3.85 -7.45 -17.20
N ALA A 135 4.93 -7.68 -17.97
CA ALA A 135 6.11 -8.43 -17.49
C ALA A 135 6.90 -7.70 -16.39
N ASP A 136 6.69 -6.40 -16.20
CA ASP A 136 7.29 -5.60 -15.14
C ASP A 136 6.48 -5.64 -13.84
N ASP A 137 5.29 -6.23 -13.85
CA ASP A 137 4.35 -6.26 -12.74
C ASP A 137 4.97 -6.88 -11.47
N GLY A 138 4.76 -6.22 -10.32
CA GLY A 138 5.30 -6.68 -9.03
C GLY A 138 6.80 -6.48 -8.82
N THR A 139 7.58 -6.13 -9.85
CA THR A 139 9.01 -5.82 -9.71
C THR A 139 9.22 -4.43 -9.12
N HIS A 140 10.34 -4.17 -8.43
CA HIS A 140 10.63 -2.84 -7.92
C HIS A 140 11.05 -1.89 -9.05
N ILE A 141 10.25 -0.85 -9.28
CA ILE A 141 10.53 0.21 -10.27
C ILE A 141 10.44 1.59 -9.60
N LYS A 142 11.43 2.44 -9.88
CA LYS A 142 11.39 3.86 -9.48
C LYS A 142 10.25 4.55 -10.23
N CYS A 143 9.35 5.20 -9.51
CA CYS A 143 8.27 5.95 -10.11
C CYS A 143 8.80 7.15 -10.91
N ARG A 144 8.47 7.23 -12.21
CA ARG A 144 8.88 8.32 -13.13
C ARG A 144 8.37 9.70 -12.75
N PHE A 145 7.42 9.79 -11.83
CA PHE A 145 6.88 11.05 -11.35
C PHE A 145 7.69 11.62 -10.17
N LEU A 146 8.73 10.91 -9.72
CA LEU A 146 9.67 11.46 -8.76
C LEU A 146 10.67 12.38 -9.47
N ASP A 147 10.87 13.57 -8.92
CA ASP A 147 12.01 14.40 -9.27
C ASP A 147 13.31 13.87 -8.63
N ASP A 148 14.40 14.62 -8.80
CA ASP A 148 15.72 14.24 -8.30
C ASP A 148 15.79 14.31 -6.76
N GLU A 149 14.96 15.15 -6.15
CA GLU A 149 14.81 15.31 -4.70
C GLU A 149 13.82 14.29 -4.09
N GLY A 150 13.09 13.53 -4.90
CA GLY A 150 12.13 12.51 -4.44
C GLY A 150 10.71 13.04 -4.17
N SER A 151 10.40 14.26 -4.58
CA SER A 151 9.04 14.80 -4.57
C SER A 151 8.22 14.28 -5.75
N CYS A 152 6.89 14.18 -5.55
CA CYS A 152 5.98 13.62 -6.54
C CYS A 152 5.40 14.73 -7.43
N GLY A 153 5.80 14.77 -8.71
CA GLY A 153 5.37 15.79 -9.69
C GLY A 153 3.89 15.75 -10.10
N ILE A 154 3.14 14.73 -9.69
CA ILE A 154 1.69 14.65 -9.89
C ILE A 154 0.91 14.83 -8.59
N HIS A 155 1.56 15.22 -7.49
CA HIS A 155 0.86 15.65 -6.29
C HIS A 155 0.09 16.97 -6.56
N PRO A 156 -1.15 17.13 -6.06
CA PRO A 156 -1.92 16.23 -5.19
C PRO A 156 -2.79 15.21 -5.92
N THR A 157 -2.70 15.10 -7.24
CA THR A 157 -3.52 14.18 -8.05
C THR A 157 -2.97 12.75 -8.12
N ARG A 158 -1.97 12.37 -7.30
CA ARG A 158 -1.35 11.03 -7.33
C ARG A 158 -2.39 9.92 -7.05
N PRO A 159 -2.13 8.66 -7.48
CA PRO A 159 -3.05 7.54 -7.27
C PRO A 159 -3.52 7.41 -5.82
N GLY A 160 -4.80 7.07 -5.62
CA GLY A 160 -5.36 6.79 -4.29
C GLY A 160 -4.55 5.77 -3.48
N VAL A 161 -4.02 4.73 -4.13
CA VAL A 161 -3.18 3.71 -3.49
C VAL A 161 -1.89 4.29 -2.88
N CYS A 162 -1.34 5.37 -3.43
CA CYS A 162 -0.17 6.04 -2.87
C CYS A 162 -0.46 6.68 -1.51
N TYR A 163 -1.72 7.06 -1.25
CA TYR A 163 -2.15 7.58 0.05
C TYR A 163 -2.42 6.48 1.07
N LEU A 164 -2.58 5.23 0.63
CA LEU A 164 -2.80 4.11 1.54
C LEU A 164 -1.54 3.63 2.23
N TYR A 165 -0.36 3.80 1.60
CA TYR A 165 0.87 3.25 2.14
C TYR A 165 1.09 3.73 3.60
N PRO A 166 1.40 2.83 4.54
CA PRO A 166 1.77 1.42 4.39
C PRO A 166 0.61 0.46 4.70
N PHE A 167 -0.64 0.88 4.62
CA PHE A 167 -1.77 -0.01 4.85
C PHE A 167 -2.07 -0.86 3.61
N SER A 168 -2.17 -2.17 3.82
CA SER A 168 -2.96 -3.07 2.97
C SER A 168 -4.38 -3.12 3.51
N THR A 169 -5.36 -3.28 2.63
CA THR A 169 -6.78 -3.17 2.99
C THR A 169 -7.64 -4.15 2.21
N TRP A 170 -8.69 -4.66 2.85
CA TRP A 170 -9.66 -5.56 2.24
C TRP A 170 -11.08 -5.31 2.78
N LEU A 171 -12.07 -5.79 2.03
CA LEU A 171 -13.46 -5.86 2.48
C LEU A 171 -13.74 -7.26 3.02
N GLN A 172 -14.32 -7.33 4.21
CA GLN A 172 -14.78 -8.57 4.82
C GLN A 172 -16.27 -8.48 5.13
N ASN A 173 -17.01 -9.57 4.88
CA ASN A 173 -18.40 -9.67 5.28
C ASN A 173 -18.49 -10.15 6.73
N GLU A 174 -18.93 -9.27 7.62
CA GLU A 174 -19.23 -9.59 9.00
C GLU A 174 -20.75 -9.58 9.22
N LYS A 175 -21.36 -10.78 9.28
CA LYS A 175 -22.80 -10.98 9.55
C LYS A 175 -23.72 -10.20 8.59
N GLY A 176 -23.36 -10.17 7.31
CA GLY A 176 -24.11 -9.48 6.26
C GLY A 176 -23.73 -8.00 6.08
N ILE A 177 -22.75 -7.50 6.84
CA ILE A 177 -22.27 -6.12 6.73
C ILE A 177 -20.85 -6.13 6.18
N ALA A 178 -20.63 -5.45 5.06
CA ALA A 178 -19.29 -5.23 4.55
C ALA A 178 -18.52 -4.29 5.50
N ARG A 179 -17.36 -4.73 5.96
CA ARG A 179 -16.43 -3.99 6.80
C ARG A 179 -15.11 -3.82 6.08
N VAL A 180 -14.50 -2.64 6.24
CA VAL A 180 -13.17 -2.36 5.72
C VAL A 180 -12.17 -2.68 6.81
N HIS A 181 -11.19 -3.50 6.47
CA HIS A 181 -10.10 -3.89 7.35
C HIS A 181 -8.79 -3.37 6.77
N ALA A 182 -7.87 -3.01 7.66
CA ALA A 182 -6.55 -2.53 7.29
C ALA A 182 -5.47 -3.11 8.19
N THR A 183 -4.34 -3.48 7.61
CA THR A 183 -3.14 -3.91 8.33
C THR A 183 -1.91 -3.29 7.70
N PHE A 184 -0.81 -3.22 8.43
CA PHE A 184 0.45 -2.77 7.85
C PHE A 184 1.02 -3.80 6.86
N GLN A 185 1.48 -3.31 5.73
CA GLN A 185 2.34 -4.07 4.82
C GLN A 185 3.81 -3.82 5.18
N PHE A 186 4.52 -4.89 5.50
CA PHE A 186 5.93 -4.86 5.86
C PHE A 186 6.78 -5.23 4.66
N THR A 187 7.14 -4.23 3.84
CA THR A 187 7.91 -4.45 2.60
C THR A 187 9.42 -4.34 2.81
N GLY A 188 9.88 -3.85 3.95
CA GLY A 188 11.28 -3.52 4.19
C GLY A 188 11.73 -2.18 3.59
N ASP A 189 10.86 -1.44 2.90
CA ASP A 189 11.22 -0.14 2.27
C ASP A 189 10.91 1.08 3.15
N CYS A 190 10.09 0.91 4.20
CA CYS A 190 9.66 2.02 5.04
C CYS A 190 10.53 2.15 6.31
N PRO A 191 11.21 3.29 6.52
CA PRO A 191 11.91 3.58 7.78
C PRO A 191 10.97 4.08 8.88
N GLY A 192 9.69 4.28 8.58
CA GLY A 192 8.74 4.92 9.48
C GLY A 192 8.19 4.03 10.59
N PHE A 193 8.53 2.74 10.61
CA PHE A 193 8.07 1.83 11.66
C PHE A 193 8.86 2.03 12.95
N TYR A 194 8.17 2.03 14.09
CA TYR A 194 8.77 2.20 15.42
C TYR A 194 8.03 1.39 16.48
N LEU A 195 8.66 1.22 17.65
CA LEU A 195 8.06 0.55 18.80
C LEU A 195 7.52 1.57 19.80
N ASP A 196 6.32 1.32 20.33
CA ASP A 196 5.70 2.16 21.35
C ASP A 196 4.95 1.30 22.38
N ASP A 197 4.80 1.81 23.60
CA ASP A 197 4.08 1.16 24.69
C ASP A 197 2.57 1.44 24.61
N SER A 198 2.17 2.52 23.90
CA SER A 198 0.77 2.92 23.68
C SER A 198 0.48 3.18 22.21
N MET A 199 -0.79 3.02 21.81
CA MET A 199 -1.28 3.41 20.48
C MET A 199 -1.61 4.91 20.38
N ASP A 200 -1.48 5.67 21.47
CA ASP A 200 -1.91 7.08 21.50
C ASP A 200 -1.20 7.94 20.45
N SER A 201 0.07 7.66 20.17
CA SER A 201 0.88 8.31 19.14
C SER A 201 0.34 8.10 17.72
N MET A 202 -0.52 7.10 17.51
CA MET A 202 -1.17 6.79 16.23
C MET A 202 -2.59 7.34 16.09
N ASN A 203 -3.18 7.90 17.14
CA ASN A 203 -4.61 8.27 17.12
C ASN A 203 -4.97 9.19 15.94
N GLU A 204 -4.21 10.26 15.72
CA GLU A 204 -4.45 11.20 14.61
C GLU A 204 -4.29 10.51 13.24
N ILE A 205 -3.23 9.72 13.09
CA ILE A 205 -2.94 8.98 11.85
C ILE A 205 -4.08 8.00 11.54
N LEU A 206 -4.54 7.22 12.53
CA LEU A 206 -5.64 6.26 12.33
C LEU A 206 -6.95 6.98 11.99
N GLN A 207 -7.21 8.16 12.56
CA GLN A 207 -8.40 8.95 12.25
C GLN A 207 -8.37 9.47 10.80
N GLU A 208 -7.22 9.99 10.35
CA GLU A 208 -7.02 10.44 8.96
C GLU A 208 -7.13 9.25 7.99
N TYR A 209 -6.37 8.20 8.24
CA TYR A 209 -6.33 7.03 7.36
C TYR A 209 -7.65 6.27 7.33
N SER A 210 -8.48 6.33 8.38
CA SER A 210 -9.81 5.70 8.34
C SER A 210 -10.68 6.26 7.21
N GLU A 211 -10.56 7.55 6.89
CA GLU A 211 -11.30 8.18 5.80
C GLU A 211 -10.69 7.81 4.44
N ILE A 212 -9.36 7.92 4.32
CA ILE A 212 -8.62 7.60 3.09
C ILE A 212 -8.85 6.15 2.68
N ILE A 213 -8.70 5.22 3.62
CA ILE A 213 -8.87 3.78 3.39
C ILE A 213 -10.31 3.48 3.00
N TYR A 214 -11.29 4.01 3.73
CA TYR A 214 -12.70 3.75 3.42
C TYR A 214 -13.08 4.25 2.01
N ASP A 215 -12.71 5.49 1.67
CA ASP A 215 -12.98 6.09 0.36
C ASP A 215 -12.29 5.30 -0.77
N TYR A 216 -11.03 4.91 -0.58
CA TYR A 216 -10.33 4.08 -1.57
C TYR A 216 -11.02 2.74 -1.83
N ASN A 217 -11.47 2.03 -0.79
CA ASN A 217 -12.13 0.73 -0.97
C ASN A 217 -13.45 0.86 -1.73
N PHE A 218 -14.20 1.94 -1.47
CA PHE A 218 -15.43 2.22 -2.20
C PHE A 218 -15.15 2.51 -3.68
N LYS A 219 -14.14 3.34 -3.97
CA LYS A 219 -13.70 3.65 -5.35
C LYS A 219 -13.14 2.42 -6.08
N SER A 220 -12.35 1.60 -5.39
CA SER A 220 -11.82 0.34 -5.91
C SER A 220 -12.95 -0.63 -6.27
N SER A 221 -13.95 -0.77 -5.40
CA SER A 221 -15.14 -1.57 -5.68
C SER A 221 -15.94 -1.04 -6.89
N GLY A 222 -16.00 0.28 -7.08
CA GLY A 222 -16.57 0.90 -8.28
C GLY A 222 -15.81 0.53 -9.54
N THR A 223 -14.49 0.55 -9.48
CA THR A 223 -13.59 0.21 -10.58
C THR A 223 -13.80 -1.21 -11.09
N MET A 224 -14.06 -2.16 -10.19
CA MET A 224 -14.42 -3.54 -10.55
C MET A 224 -15.77 -3.60 -11.27
N ARG A 225 -16.77 -2.82 -10.83
CA ARG A 225 -18.08 -2.73 -11.52
C ARG A 225 -17.98 -2.09 -12.90
N ASP A 226 -17.02 -1.19 -13.07
CA ASP A 226 -16.72 -0.54 -14.36
C ASP A 226 -15.94 -1.47 -15.33
N GLY A 227 -15.62 -2.71 -14.91
CA GLY A 227 -14.90 -3.69 -15.72
C GLY A 227 -13.41 -3.42 -15.88
N LEU A 228 -12.84 -2.54 -15.04
CA LEU A 228 -11.43 -2.15 -15.05
C LEU A 228 -10.59 -2.91 -14.00
N GLY A 229 -11.20 -3.91 -13.36
CA GLY A 229 -10.53 -4.87 -12.50
C GLY A 229 -11.43 -6.06 -12.20
N SER A 230 -10.82 -7.14 -11.72
CA SER A 230 -11.51 -8.35 -11.30
C SER A 230 -10.80 -9.02 -10.15
N ILE A 231 -11.56 -9.71 -9.32
CA ILE A 231 -11.07 -10.58 -8.27
C ILE A 231 -11.73 -11.94 -8.46
N SER A 232 -10.93 -12.99 -8.52
CA SER A 232 -11.40 -14.38 -8.54
C SER A 232 -10.62 -15.22 -7.52
N LEU A 233 -11.30 -16.18 -6.92
CA LEU A 233 -10.65 -17.20 -6.09
C LEU A 233 -9.91 -18.17 -7.01
N GLY A 234 -8.63 -18.41 -6.70
CA GLY A 234 -7.79 -19.41 -7.37
C GLY A 234 -8.08 -20.84 -6.92
#